data_AF-A0A2R6J3S1-F1
#
_entry.id   AF-A0A2R6J3S1-F1
#
_cell.length_a   1.000
_cell.length_b   1.000
_cell.length_c   1.000
_cell.angle_alpha   90.00
_cell.angle_beta   90.00
_cell.angle_gamma   90.00
#
_symmetry.space_group_name_H-M   'P 1'
#
loop_
_entity.id
_entity.type
_entity.pdbx_description
1 polymer ?
#
loop_
_entity_poly.entity_id
_entity_poly.type
_entity_poly.pdbx_seq_one_letter_code
_entity_poly.pdbx_strand_id
1 'polypeptide(L)' 'MSESETEEIETGEQAEKRTGNIHECQRCGREQGLVGKYDIWLCRQCFRETARSMGFKKYS' A
#
# COMPACT_ATOMS: atom_id res chain seq x y z
N MET A 1 -23.35 29.35 10.17
CA MET A 1 -21.99 29.63 10.68
C MET A 1 -21.14 28.46 10.26
N SER A 2 -20.20 28.75 9.36
CA SER A 2 -19.01 27.99 8.94
C SER A 2 -19.18 26.53 8.52
N GLU A 3 -19.14 26.39 7.20
CA GLU A 3 -18.93 25.19 6.41
C GLU A 3 -17.47 24.71 6.52
N SER A 4 -17.19 23.55 5.95
CA SER A 4 -15.87 22.98 5.57
C SER A 4 -14.99 22.39 6.68
N GLU A 5 -15.04 21.06 6.82
CA GLU A 5 -13.87 20.25 7.20
C GLU A 5 -13.42 19.48 5.94
N THR A 6 -12.18 19.73 5.56
CA THR A 6 -11.53 19.40 4.30
C THR A 6 -11.36 17.90 4.12
N GLU A 7 -11.98 17.34 3.07
CA GLU A 7 -11.64 16.01 2.55
C GLU A 7 -10.37 16.12 1.70
N GLU A 8 -9.19 16.02 2.32
CA GLU A 8 -7.94 15.82 1.60
C GLU A 8 -7.71 14.31 1.42
N ILE A 9 -8.26 13.76 0.34
CA ILE A 9 -7.92 12.41 -0.12
C ILE A 9 -6.66 12.55 -0.99
N GLU A 10 -5.50 12.46 -0.35
CA GLU A 10 -4.20 12.39 -1.01
C GLU A 10 -4.20 11.22 -2.00
N THR A 11 -4.32 11.56 -3.28
CA THR A 11 -4.44 10.58 -4.37
C THR A 11 -3.06 9.97 -4.61
N GLY A 12 -2.98 8.64 -4.50
CA GLY A 12 -1.76 7.85 -4.52
C GLY A 12 -0.92 8.04 -5.77
N GLU A 13 0.13 8.84 -5.64
CA GLU A 13 1.11 9.14 -6.66
C GLU A 13 2.37 8.28 -6.43
N GLN A 14 2.28 6.96 -6.63
CA GLN A 14 3.47 6.09 -6.59
C GLN A 14 3.42 4.99 -7.66
N ALA A 15 3.16 5.39 -8.90
CA ALA A 15 3.53 4.60 -10.07
C ALA A 15 4.75 5.26 -10.68
N GLU A 16 5.97 4.79 -10.36
CA GLU A 16 7.15 4.82 -11.25
C GLU A 16 8.44 4.53 -10.47
N LYS A 17 8.67 3.27 -10.11
CA LYS A 17 10.03 2.71 -10.15
C LYS A 17 9.91 1.29 -10.69
N ARG A 18 10.44 1.05 -11.89
CA ARG A 18 10.61 -0.29 -12.47
C ARG A 18 11.62 -1.05 -11.63
N THR A 19 11.22 -1.49 -10.43
CA THR A 19 12.09 -2.20 -9.52
C THR A 19 12.17 -3.64 -9.97
N GLY A 20 13.25 -3.94 -10.72
CA GLY A 20 13.61 -5.30 -11.07
C GLY A 20 13.60 -6.17 -9.81
N ASN A 21 12.82 -7.25 -9.88
CA ASN A 21 12.96 -8.45 -9.05
C ASN A 21 13.10 -8.20 -7.54
N ILE A 22 12.17 -7.45 -6.95
CA ILE A 22 12.03 -7.44 -5.48
C ILE A 22 11.38 -8.76 -5.07
N HIS A 23 12.19 -9.76 -4.71
CA HIS A 23 11.69 -11.06 -4.26
C HIS A 23 11.39 -11.12 -2.76
N GLU A 24 11.52 -9.99 -2.05
CA GLU A 24 11.39 -9.90 -0.61
C GLU A 24 10.45 -8.78 -0.15
N CYS A 25 9.85 -8.98 1.02
CA CYS A 25 9.01 -7.99 1.69
C CYS A 25 9.83 -6.75 2.08
N GLN A 26 9.51 -5.58 1.52
CA GLN A 26 10.23 -4.33 1.81
C GLN A 26 10.29 -3.96 3.30
N ARG A 27 9.34 -4.43 4.11
CA ARG A 27 9.25 -4.13 5.54
C ARG A 27 9.90 -5.18 6.45
N CYS A 28 9.94 -6.43 5.99
CA CYS A 28 10.18 -7.58 6.86
C CYS A 28 11.20 -8.58 6.31
N GLY A 29 11.69 -8.39 5.08
CA GLY A 29 12.69 -9.26 4.45
C GLY A 29 12.21 -10.70 4.17
N ARG A 30 10.92 -11.00 4.36
CA ARG A 30 10.37 -12.33 4.08
C ARG A 30 10.00 -12.46 2.60
N GLU A 31 10.41 -13.56 1.99
CA GLU A 31 10.07 -13.91 0.60
C GLU A 31 8.70 -14.62 0.50
N GLN A 32 8.18 -15.14 1.61
CA GLN A 32 6.94 -15.93 1.62
C GLN A 32 5.67 -15.07 1.63
N GLY A 33 4.80 -15.30 0.64
CA GLY A 33 3.48 -14.67 0.55
C GLY A 33 3.58 -13.16 0.28
N LEU A 34 4.40 -12.82 -0.70
CA LEU A 34 4.63 -11.47 -1.20
C LEU A 34 3.48 -11.02 -2.10
N VAL A 35 2.99 -9.81 -1.88
CA VAL A 35 1.99 -9.15 -2.71
C VAL A 35 2.72 -8.23 -3.70
N GLY A 36 3.00 -8.74 -4.90
CA GLY A 36 3.63 -7.97 -5.98
C GLY A 36 2.66 -7.15 -6.84
N LYS A 37 1.35 -7.23 -6.56
CA LYS A 37 0.34 -6.47 -7.32
C LYS A 37 0.45 -4.98 -6.97
N TYR A 38 0.37 -4.12 -7.99
CA TYR A 38 0.49 -2.66 -7.85
C TYR A 38 1.83 -2.20 -7.23
N ASP A 39 2.91 -2.93 -7.44
CA ASP A 39 4.26 -2.61 -6.94
C ASP A 39 4.35 -2.44 -5.41
N ILE A 40 3.47 -3.12 -4.66
CA ILE A 40 3.41 -3.01 -3.20
C ILE A 40 4.57 -3.76 -2.52
N TRP A 41 4.99 -4.91 -3.07
CA TRP A 41 6.13 -5.72 -2.61
C TRP A 41 6.18 -5.93 -1.07
N LEU A 42 5.02 -6.20 -0.46
CA LEU A 42 4.89 -6.48 0.97
C LEU A 42 4.41 -7.90 1.21
N CYS A 43 4.83 -8.51 2.32
CA CYS A 43 4.22 -9.78 2.73
C CYS A 43 2.76 -9.56 3.16
N ARG A 44 1.94 -10.61 3.11
CA ARG A 44 0.53 -10.56 3.53
C ARG A 44 0.28 -9.98 4.93
N GLN A 45 1.22 -10.16 5.88
CA GLN A 45 1.09 -9.64 7.24
C GLN A 45 1.27 -8.12 7.26
N CYS A 46 2.39 -7.65 6.70
CA CYS A 46 2.69 -6.22 6.59
C CYS A 46 1.67 -5.49 5.72
N PHE A 47 1.23 -6.11 4.62
CA PHE A 47 0.18 -5.54 3.78
C PHE A 47 -1.10 -5.27 4.57
N ARG A 48 -1.51 -6.15 5.48
CA ARG A 48 -2.73 -5.98 6.27
C ARG A 48 -2.67 -4.80 7.25
N GLU A 49 -1.47 -4.47 7.73
CA GLU A 49 -1.24 -3.32 8.61
C GLU A 49 -1.25 -2.01 7.82
N THR A 50 -0.56 -1.99 6.68
CA THR A 50 -0.44 -0.79 5.84
C THR A 50 -1.63 -0.58 4.90
N ALA A 51 -2.45 -1.60 4.63
CA ALA A 51 -3.59 -1.52 3.71
C ALA A 51 -4.56 -0.41 4.10
N ARG A 52 -4.82 -0.22 5.41
CA ARG A 52 -5.71 0.83 5.90
C ARG A 52 -5.15 2.24 5.63
N SER A 53 -3.85 2.43 5.84
CA SER A 53 -3.19 3.72 5.60
C SER A 53 -2.97 4.00 4.11
N MET A 54 -2.81 2.96 3.28
CA MET A 54 -2.76 3.07 1.82
C MET A 54 -4.12 3.35 1.17
N GLY A 55 -5.20 3.41 1.95
CA GLY A 55 -6.55 3.68 1.42
C GLY A 55 -7.29 2.46 0.87
N PHE A 56 -6.79 1.23 1.09
CA PHE A 56 -7.55 0.03 0.73
C PHE A 56 -8.76 -0.13 1.66
N LYS A 57 -9.95 -0.08 1.07
CA LYS A 57 -11.22 -0.35 1.75
C LYS A 57 -11.64 -1.79 1.47
N LYS A 58 -12.05 -2.51 2.52
CA LYS A 58 -12.65 -3.83 2.38
C LYS A 58 -14.12 -3.65 2.00
N TYR A 59 -14.45 -3.94 0.76
CA TYR A 59 -15.83 -4.11 0.32
C TYR A 59 -16.18 -5.60 0.48
N SER A 60 -17.33 -5.88 1.06
CA SER A 60 -17.81 -7.25 1.35
C SER A 60 -18.32 -7.95 0.10
#